data_AF-A0AAU1NDN5-F1
#
_entry.id   AF-A0AAU1NDN5-F1
#
_cell.length_a   1.000
_cell.length_b   1.000
_cell.length_c   1.000
_cell.angle_alpha   90.00
_cell.angle_beta   90.00
_cell.angle_gamma   90.00
#
_symmetry.space_group_name_H-M   'P 1'
#
loop_
_entity.id
_entity.type
_entity.pdbx_description
1 polymer ?
#
loop_
_entity_poly.entity_id
_entity_poly.type
_entity_poly.pdbx_seq_one_letter_code
_entity_poly.pdbx_strand_id
1 'polypeptide(L)'
;MTGGDPIEEQPRQLESWLDLESYEALRAVVPSVMPAKSLALYARWWQLEAWLRELIYVELRALYGANWLDKLRVASGRQMQDAAYKHMATADSENPLAYLDYSQLLQVIESHWGQFEYALLESRSWNGRQEELKRVRHRLGHIRKPHRDDLARIEQTLRDLERGAFIACAAYNKRTRPSPKKFKDALTAGWISGEHPTAQRLIRHADTQYGVGLEVGVSRRPWASWPDDLENAEGLFWHADFYSRDRAVDVRHLWNEIRGIRPLVVHMLVSHPHHVEFTFSSVDDSAGTADVLGACFDALLYSLRHGSRAQGTADLDDQGFAEWKIRTDSIDYRIMSSSGWSIVSEDTIPISMFGAGGQVEIHPDW
;
A
#
# COMPACT_ATOMS: atom_id res chain seq x y z
N MET A 1 -44.06 -40.61 -18.99
CA MET A 1 -43.64 -39.94 -17.74
C MET A 1 -42.13 -39.97 -17.72
N THR A 2 -41.50 -38.98 -18.33
CA THR A 2 -40.04 -38.81 -18.34
C THR A 2 -39.67 -38.04 -17.08
N GLY A 3 -38.93 -38.68 -16.19
CA GLY A 3 -38.33 -38.02 -15.02
C GLY A 3 -37.35 -36.97 -15.51
N GLY A 4 -37.60 -35.72 -15.16
CA GLY A 4 -36.64 -34.64 -15.34
C GLY A 4 -35.53 -34.81 -14.31
N ASP A 5 -34.29 -34.84 -14.77
CA ASP A 5 -33.11 -34.77 -13.91
C ASP A 5 -33.19 -33.49 -13.05
N PRO A 6 -32.81 -33.57 -11.77
CA PRO A 6 -32.70 -32.36 -10.95
C PRO A 6 -31.65 -31.46 -11.58
N ILE A 7 -32.02 -30.21 -11.81
CA ILE A 7 -31.10 -29.14 -12.19
C ILE A 7 -30.05 -29.07 -11.08
N GLU A 8 -28.85 -29.58 -11.38
CA GLU A 8 -27.66 -29.35 -10.57
C GLU A 8 -27.48 -27.83 -10.51
N GLU A 9 -27.84 -27.22 -9.37
CA GLU A 9 -27.48 -25.84 -9.08
C GLU A 9 -25.96 -25.75 -9.17
N GLN A 10 -25.44 -25.17 -10.25
CA GLN A 10 -24.03 -24.82 -10.34
C GLN A 10 -23.68 -24.03 -9.07
N PRO A 11 -22.63 -24.42 -8.32
CA PRO A 11 -22.24 -23.69 -7.13
C PRO A 11 -22.05 -22.23 -7.52
N ARG A 12 -22.77 -21.32 -6.85
CA ARG A 12 -22.59 -19.88 -7.06
C ARG A 12 -21.11 -19.61 -6.89
N GLN A 13 -20.47 -19.14 -7.96
CA GLN A 13 -19.10 -18.64 -7.87
C GLN A 13 -19.10 -17.59 -6.77
N LEU A 14 -18.43 -17.89 -5.67
CA LEU A 14 -18.19 -16.92 -4.61
C LEU A 14 -17.35 -15.80 -5.24
N GLU A 15 -17.67 -14.55 -4.90
CA GLU A 15 -16.84 -13.42 -5.33
C GLU A 15 -15.40 -13.68 -4.84
N SER A 16 -14.40 -13.32 -5.64
CA SER A 16 -12.99 -13.71 -5.42
C SER A 16 -12.39 -13.24 -4.09
N TRP A 17 -13.08 -12.33 -3.37
CA TRP A 17 -12.69 -11.83 -2.05
C TRP A 17 -13.40 -12.52 -0.87
N LEU A 18 -14.43 -13.34 -1.11
CA LEU A 18 -15.24 -13.98 -0.07
C LEU A 18 -15.01 -15.49 -0.07
N ASP A 19 -14.09 -15.96 0.76
CA ASP A 19 -13.86 -17.38 0.96
C ASP A 19 -15.06 -18.08 1.64
N LEU A 20 -15.07 -19.41 1.60
CA LEU A 20 -16.18 -20.22 2.13
C LEU A 20 -16.39 -20.03 3.63
N GLU A 21 -15.31 -19.94 4.41
CA GLU A 21 -15.37 -19.77 5.88
C GLU A 21 -15.99 -18.41 6.22
N SER A 22 -15.53 -17.35 5.57
CA SER A 22 -16.08 -15.99 5.68
C SER A 22 -17.56 -15.95 5.28
N TYR A 23 -17.94 -16.62 4.18
CA TYR A 23 -19.33 -16.71 3.74
C TYR A 23 -20.22 -17.40 4.80
N GLU A 24 -19.79 -18.54 5.32
CA GLU A 24 -20.53 -19.29 6.34
C GLU A 24 -20.69 -18.49 7.64
N ALA A 25 -19.63 -17.80 8.08
CA ALA A 25 -19.66 -16.94 9.25
C ALA A 25 -20.66 -15.78 9.10
N LEU A 26 -20.63 -15.09 7.96
CA LEU A 26 -21.58 -14.01 7.67
C LEU A 26 -23.02 -14.52 7.63
N ARG A 27 -23.25 -15.66 6.96
CA ARG A 27 -24.59 -16.28 6.85
C ARG A 27 -25.15 -16.69 8.20
N ALA A 28 -24.31 -17.15 9.13
CA ALA A 28 -24.75 -17.57 10.47
C ALA A 28 -25.21 -16.38 11.35
N VAL A 29 -24.56 -15.21 11.22
CA VAL A 29 -24.70 -14.11 12.17
C VAL A 29 -25.54 -12.93 11.64
N VAL A 30 -25.41 -12.58 10.36
CA VAL A 30 -26.04 -11.36 9.81
C VAL A 30 -27.59 -11.41 9.83
N PRO A 31 -28.24 -12.55 9.48
CA PRO A 31 -29.71 -12.61 9.53
C PRO A 31 -30.29 -12.59 10.96
N SER A 32 -29.51 -12.97 11.97
CA SER A 32 -30.00 -13.33 13.31
C SER A 32 -29.57 -12.36 14.42
N VAL A 33 -28.33 -11.87 14.38
CA VAL A 33 -27.70 -11.14 15.50
C VAL A 33 -27.12 -9.79 15.05
N MET A 34 -26.56 -9.69 13.85
CA MET A 34 -25.87 -8.48 13.37
C MET A 34 -26.64 -7.83 12.22
N PRO A 35 -27.26 -6.65 12.39
CA PRO A 35 -27.91 -5.98 11.28
C PRO A 35 -26.92 -5.74 10.13
N ALA A 36 -27.29 -6.06 8.89
CA ALA A 36 -26.44 -5.90 7.70
C ALA A 36 -25.83 -4.49 7.57
N LYS A 37 -26.59 -3.47 7.97
CA LYS A 37 -26.11 -2.07 8.01
C LYS A 37 -24.94 -1.85 8.98
N SER A 38 -24.86 -2.62 10.06
CA SER A 38 -23.73 -2.56 11.00
C SER A 38 -22.47 -3.13 10.38
N LEU A 39 -22.58 -4.24 9.63
CA LEU A 39 -21.47 -4.81 8.87
C LEU A 39 -20.98 -3.84 7.79
N ALA A 40 -21.90 -3.26 7.01
CA ALA A 40 -21.56 -2.26 5.99
C ALA A 40 -20.88 -1.03 6.62
N LEU A 41 -21.39 -0.54 7.76
CA LEU A 41 -20.77 0.56 8.49
C LEU A 41 -19.37 0.20 8.99
N TYR A 42 -19.19 -0.99 9.53
CA TYR A 42 -17.88 -1.48 9.97
C TYR A 42 -16.89 -1.56 8.81
N ALA A 43 -17.30 -2.11 7.66
CA ALA A 43 -16.46 -2.19 6.47
C ALA A 43 -16.04 -0.80 5.95
N ARG A 44 -16.97 0.16 5.87
CA ARG A 44 -16.66 1.55 5.46
C ARG A 44 -15.78 2.28 6.48
N TRP A 45 -15.98 2.00 7.76
CA TRP A 45 -15.13 2.54 8.82
C TRP A 45 -13.70 1.98 8.74
N TRP A 46 -13.57 0.67 8.49
CA TRP A 46 -12.29 0.02 8.26
C TRP A 46 -11.56 0.65 7.08
N GLN A 47 -12.25 0.86 5.95
CA GLN A 47 -11.71 1.52 4.77
C GLN A 47 -11.18 2.94 5.08
N LEU A 48 -11.92 3.74 5.85
CA LEU A 48 -11.49 5.07 6.26
C LEU A 48 -10.22 5.02 7.13
N GLU A 49 -10.19 4.18 8.17
CA GLU A 49 -8.98 4.13 9.02
C GLU A 49 -7.79 3.53 8.28
N ALA A 50 -7.98 2.52 7.43
CA ALA A 50 -6.92 1.94 6.60
C ALA A 50 -6.28 3.01 5.70
N TRP A 51 -7.11 3.79 5.00
CA TRP A 51 -6.65 4.92 4.19
C TRP A 51 -5.82 5.93 4.99
N LEU A 52 -6.30 6.34 6.17
CA LEU A 52 -5.57 7.29 7.01
C LEU A 52 -4.23 6.72 7.49
N ARG A 53 -4.17 5.42 7.82
CA ARG A 53 -2.90 4.77 8.21
C ARG A 53 -1.91 4.75 7.04
N GLU A 54 -2.36 4.36 5.84
CA GLU A 54 -1.50 4.35 4.65
C GLU A 54 -0.99 5.75 4.31
N LEU A 55 -1.88 6.75 4.34
CA LEU A 55 -1.50 8.14 4.09
C LEU A 55 -0.48 8.62 5.13
N ILE A 56 -0.73 8.38 6.43
CA ILE A 56 0.23 8.73 7.50
C ILE A 56 1.58 8.05 7.27
N TYR A 57 1.57 6.76 6.95
CA TYR A 57 2.78 6.02 6.69
C TYR A 57 3.60 6.66 5.57
N VAL A 58 2.98 6.89 4.40
CA VAL A 58 3.64 7.48 3.24
C VAL A 58 4.19 8.86 3.56
N GLU A 59 3.39 9.75 4.12
CA GLU A 59 3.84 11.13 4.36
C GLU A 59 4.94 11.22 5.43
N LEU A 60 4.85 10.42 6.50
CA LEU A 60 5.91 10.40 7.51
C LEU A 60 7.20 9.75 6.98
N ARG A 61 7.11 8.72 6.12
CA ARG A 61 8.29 8.15 5.44
C ARG A 61 8.93 9.14 4.49
N ALA A 62 8.12 9.94 3.80
CA ALA A 62 8.61 10.97 2.89
C ALA A 62 9.29 12.13 3.65
N LEU A 63 8.85 12.43 4.87
CA LEU A 63 9.38 13.52 5.68
C LEU A 63 10.57 13.11 6.56
N TYR A 64 10.59 11.88 7.09
CA TYR A 64 11.57 11.47 8.11
C TYR A 64 12.36 10.20 7.76
N GLY A 65 12.13 9.61 6.59
CA GLY A 65 12.80 8.39 6.16
C GLY A 65 12.60 7.23 7.14
N ALA A 66 13.68 6.52 7.45
CA ALA A 66 13.70 5.41 8.41
C ALA A 66 13.34 5.83 9.84
N ASN A 67 13.53 7.11 10.20
CA ASN A 67 13.28 7.65 11.55
C ASN A 67 11.82 8.08 11.78
N TRP A 68 10.90 7.77 10.86
CA TRP A 68 9.49 8.15 10.94
C TRP A 68 8.79 7.64 12.21
N LEU A 69 9.22 6.49 12.75
CA LEU A 69 8.65 5.89 13.97
C LEU A 69 8.80 6.77 15.20
N ASP A 70 9.84 7.60 15.26
CA ASP A 70 10.09 8.51 16.38
C ASP A 70 8.98 9.54 16.55
N LYS A 71 8.14 9.71 15.53
CA LYS A 71 7.00 10.63 15.53
C LYS A 71 5.73 9.99 16.04
N LEU A 72 5.68 8.66 16.10
CA LEU A 72 4.57 7.91 16.68
C LEU A 72 4.79 7.80 18.19
N ARG A 73 4.45 8.86 18.93
CA ARG A 73 4.67 8.97 20.40
C ARG A 73 4.05 7.85 21.25
N VAL A 74 3.25 6.92 20.70
CA VAL A 74 2.32 6.08 21.49
C VAL A 74 2.16 4.61 21.02
N ALA A 75 2.86 4.13 19.99
CA ALA A 75 2.62 2.77 19.45
C ALA A 75 3.32 1.63 20.23
N SER A 76 4.39 1.92 20.99
CA SER A 76 5.33 0.89 21.46
C SER A 76 4.76 -0.07 22.51
N GLY A 77 3.92 0.41 23.43
CA GLY A 77 3.45 -0.40 24.57
C GLY A 77 2.54 -1.57 24.17
N ARG A 78 1.58 -1.35 23.26
CA ARG A 78 0.64 -2.39 22.80
C ARG A 78 1.28 -3.37 21.84
N GLN A 79 2.12 -2.87 20.93
CA GLN A 79 2.86 -3.71 19.98
C GLN A 79 3.76 -4.73 20.69
N MET A 80 4.47 -4.33 21.75
CA MET A 80 5.28 -5.25 22.54
C MET A 80 4.46 -6.32 23.27
N GLN A 81 3.23 -6.01 23.68
CA GLN A 81 2.34 -6.99 24.32
C GLN A 81 1.85 -8.04 23.32
N ASP A 82 1.47 -7.63 22.12
CA ASP A 82 0.99 -8.56 21.08
C ASP A 82 2.12 -9.40 20.50
N ALA A 83 3.34 -8.87 20.41
CA ALA A 83 4.53 -9.62 19.99
C ALA A 83 4.85 -10.84 20.88
N ALA A 84 4.34 -10.89 22.12
CA ALA A 84 4.46 -12.07 22.98
C ALA A 84 3.59 -13.25 22.50
N TYR A 85 2.51 -12.99 21.74
CA TYR A 85 1.61 -14.01 21.20
C TYR A 85 1.96 -14.39 19.77
N LYS A 86 3.16 -14.95 19.56
CA LYS A 86 3.71 -15.29 18.23
C LYS A 86 2.80 -16.13 17.34
N HIS A 87 1.88 -16.91 17.90
CA HIS A 87 0.94 -17.75 17.16
C HIS A 87 -0.25 -16.98 16.58
N MET A 88 -0.45 -15.72 16.98
CA MET A 88 -1.49 -14.81 16.47
C MET A 88 -0.89 -13.70 15.60
N ALA A 89 0.40 -13.82 15.21
CA ALA A 89 1.04 -12.82 14.38
C ALA A 89 0.37 -12.73 12.99
N THR A 90 0.03 -11.50 12.60
CA THR A 90 -0.58 -11.13 11.32
C THR A 90 0.36 -10.22 10.54
N ALA A 91 0.02 -9.88 9.29
CA ALA A 91 0.77 -8.91 8.48
C ALA A 91 0.90 -7.53 9.18
N ASP A 92 -0.06 -7.19 10.05
CA ASP A 92 -0.11 -5.95 10.81
C ASP A 92 0.71 -5.99 12.11
N SER A 93 1.23 -7.15 12.52
CA SER A 93 1.98 -7.24 13.78
C SER A 93 3.23 -6.35 13.79
N GLU A 94 3.86 -6.17 12.63
CA GLU A 94 5.00 -5.26 12.45
C GLU A 94 4.58 -3.80 12.17
N ASN A 95 3.29 -3.51 11.93
CA ASN A 95 2.77 -2.19 11.59
C ASN A 95 2.45 -1.35 12.85
N PRO A 96 3.24 -0.32 13.21
CA PRO A 96 2.99 0.42 14.43
C PRO A 96 1.72 1.27 14.37
N LEU A 97 1.24 1.62 13.16
CA LEU A 97 -0.01 2.36 12.98
C LEU A 97 -1.24 1.50 13.23
N ALA A 98 -1.16 0.17 13.12
CA ALA A 98 -2.26 -0.73 13.45
C ALA A 98 -2.65 -0.67 14.94
N TYR A 99 -1.72 -0.26 15.81
CA TYR A 99 -1.93 -0.12 17.25
C TYR A 99 -2.46 1.25 17.68
N LEU A 100 -2.52 2.20 16.75
CA LEU A 100 -3.09 3.52 16.99
C LEU A 100 -4.60 3.49 16.78
N ASP A 101 -5.34 4.01 17.76
CA ASP A 101 -6.75 4.29 17.60
C ASP A 101 -6.99 5.54 16.75
N TYR A 102 -8.23 5.72 16.31
CA TYR A 102 -8.61 6.84 15.45
C TYR A 102 -8.21 8.21 16.00
N SER A 103 -8.32 8.44 17.32
CA SER A 103 -7.97 9.74 17.90
C SER A 103 -6.47 9.98 17.87
N GLN A 104 -5.67 8.93 18.03
CA GLN A 104 -4.21 8.99 17.89
C GLN A 104 -3.79 9.26 16.44
N LEU A 105 -4.47 8.65 15.46
CA LEU A 105 -4.22 8.96 14.04
C LEU A 105 -4.49 10.45 13.74
N LEU A 106 -5.57 11.01 14.28
CA LEU A 106 -5.88 12.44 14.11
C LEU A 106 -4.83 13.36 14.73
N GLN A 107 -4.27 13.00 15.89
CA GLN A 107 -3.19 13.78 16.52
C GLN A 107 -1.92 13.80 15.66
N VAL A 108 -1.60 12.68 15.00
CA VAL A 108 -0.46 12.60 14.08
C VAL A 108 -0.69 13.52 12.89
N ILE A 109 -1.89 13.48 12.28
CA ILE A 109 -2.28 14.35 11.16
C ILE A 109 -2.22 15.82 11.56
N GLU A 110 -2.81 16.18 12.71
CA GLU A 110 -2.83 17.55 13.21
C GLU A 110 -1.42 18.11 13.44
N SER A 111 -0.51 17.28 13.97
CA SER A 111 0.88 17.66 14.23
C SER A 111 1.71 17.88 12.96
N HIS A 112 1.23 17.41 11.80
CA HIS A 112 1.92 17.46 10.52
C HIS A 112 0.95 17.92 9.41
N TRP A 113 0.04 18.85 9.73
CA TRP A 113 -1.07 19.22 8.85
C TRP A 113 -0.61 19.60 7.43
N GLY A 114 0.51 20.32 7.30
CA GLY A 114 1.05 20.75 6.01
C GLY A 114 1.39 19.60 5.05
N GLN A 115 1.70 18.41 5.56
CA GLN A 115 1.95 17.23 4.73
C GLN A 115 0.65 16.53 4.28
N PHE A 116 -0.47 16.78 4.94
CA PHE A 116 -1.74 16.10 4.68
C PHE A 116 -2.79 16.97 3.99
N GLU A 117 -2.63 18.29 4.00
CA GLU A 117 -3.65 19.24 3.57
C GLU A 117 -4.15 19.01 2.13
N TYR A 118 -3.29 18.53 1.25
CA TYR A 118 -3.62 18.26 -0.14
C TYR A 118 -4.53 17.03 -0.31
N ALA A 119 -4.48 16.09 0.64
CA ALA A 119 -5.19 14.81 0.60
C ALA A 119 -6.47 14.81 1.44
N LEU A 120 -6.66 15.82 2.29
CA LEU A 120 -7.77 15.93 3.22
C LEU A 120 -8.69 17.10 2.87
N LEU A 121 -9.82 17.17 3.58
CA LEU A 121 -10.68 18.35 3.59
C LEU A 121 -9.93 19.57 4.16
N GLU A 122 -10.38 20.77 3.80
CA GLU A 122 -9.93 22.02 4.42
C GLU A 122 -10.03 21.93 5.95
N SER A 123 -9.03 22.44 6.67
CA SER A 123 -8.79 22.13 8.10
C SER A 123 -10.03 22.34 8.98
N ARG A 124 -10.76 23.44 8.77
CA ARG A 124 -11.98 23.72 9.53
C ARG A 124 -13.06 22.68 9.26
N SER A 125 -13.26 22.33 8.00
CA SER A 125 -14.22 21.32 7.55
C SER A 125 -13.84 19.92 8.05
N TRP A 126 -12.55 19.57 7.98
CA TRP A 126 -12.02 18.32 8.52
C TRP A 126 -12.26 18.21 10.02
N ASN A 127 -11.89 19.23 10.79
CA ASN A 127 -12.04 19.27 12.25
C ASN A 127 -13.52 19.21 12.68
N GLY A 128 -14.40 19.93 11.98
CA GLY A 128 -15.84 19.86 12.23
C GLY A 128 -16.43 18.46 12.02
N ARG A 129 -15.91 17.70 11.05
CA ARG A 129 -16.36 16.33 10.76
C ARG A 129 -15.91 15.32 11.84
N GLN A 130 -14.79 15.55 12.52
CA GLN A 130 -14.21 14.59 13.47
C GLN A 130 -15.13 14.26 14.63
N GLU A 131 -15.86 15.25 15.16
CA GLU A 131 -16.77 15.02 16.29
C GLU A 131 -17.93 14.09 15.94
N GLU A 132 -18.40 14.13 14.70
CA GLU A 132 -19.42 13.18 14.23
C GLU A 132 -18.83 11.78 14.03
N LEU A 133 -17.65 11.68 13.41
CA LEU A 133 -16.96 10.41 13.15
C LEU A 133 -16.59 9.69 14.44
N LYS A 134 -16.09 10.41 15.47
CA LYS A 134 -15.83 9.85 16.80
C LYS A 134 -17.07 9.21 17.42
N ARG A 135 -18.24 9.82 17.25
CA ARG A 135 -19.51 9.25 17.75
C ARG A 135 -19.89 7.97 17.01
N VAL A 136 -19.64 7.90 15.70
CA VAL A 136 -19.82 6.68 14.90
C VAL A 136 -18.86 5.59 15.37
N ARG A 137 -17.56 5.89 15.49
CA ARG A 137 -16.53 4.97 16.01
C ARG A 137 -16.88 4.41 17.37
N HIS A 138 -17.36 5.25 18.27
CA HIS A 138 -17.71 4.86 19.64
C HIS A 138 -18.88 3.86 19.64
N ARG A 139 -19.89 4.04 18.78
CA ARG A 139 -20.96 3.03 18.62
C ARG A 139 -20.44 1.71 18.08
N LEU A 140 -19.59 1.76 17.05
CA LEU A 140 -18.95 0.56 16.48
C LEU A 140 -18.10 -0.18 17.52
N GLY A 141 -17.28 0.55 18.27
CA GLY A 141 -16.40 -0.03 19.30
C GLY A 141 -17.13 -0.71 20.45
N HIS A 142 -18.39 -0.31 20.70
CA HIS A 142 -19.25 -0.95 21.70
C HIS A 142 -20.28 -1.91 21.12
N ILE A 143 -20.17 -2.26 19.82
CA ILE A 143 -21.09 -3.17 19.12
C ILE A 143 -22.55 -2.72 19.28
N ARG A 144 -22.78 -1.40 19.27
CA ARG A 144 -24.11 -0.81 19.39
C ARG A 144 -24.76 -0.69 18.02
N LYS A 145 -26.09 -0.78 17.99
CA LYS A 145 -26.86 -0.52 16.76
C LYS A 145 -26.49 0.86 16.18
N PRO A 146 -26.23 0.95 14.87
CA PRO A 146 -25.88 2.22 14.25
C PRO A 146 -27.07 3.17 14.24
N HIS A 147 -26.79 4.48 14.26
CA HIS A 147 -27.82 5.47 13.94
C HIS A 147 -28.19 5.36 12.45
N ARG A 148 -29.42 5.74 12.10
CA ARG A 148 -29.93 5.63 10.73
C ARG A 148 -29.07 6.36 9.69
N ASP A 149 -28.33 7.39 10.11
CA ASP A 149 -27.53 8.24 9.21
C ASP A 149 -26.02 7.92 9.27
N ASP A 150 -25.57 6.96 10.10
CA ASP A 150 -24.15 6.71 10.29
C ASP A 150 -23.44 6.27 9.01
N LEU A 151 -24.04 5.34 8.27
CA LEU A 151 -23.46 4.85 7.01
C LEU A 151 -23.32 5.98 6.00
N ALA A 152 -24.38 6.78 5.82
CA ALA A 152 -24.38 7.90 4.88
C ALA A 152 -23.32 8.97 5.24
N ARG A 153 -23.07 9.19 6.54
CA ARG A 153 -22.02 10.12 7.00
C ARG A 153 -20.62 9.62 6.65
N ILE A 154 -20.35 8.33 6.84
CA ILE A 154 -19.05 7.75 6.45
C ILE A 154 -18.89 7.77 4.94
N GLU A 155 -19.92 7.38 4.18
CA GLU A 155 -19.87 7.42 2.71
C GLU A 155 -19.66 8.83 2.18
N GLN A 156 -20.33 9.84 2.76
CA GLN A 156 -20.08 11.23 2.40
C GLN A 156 -18.65 11.65 2.74
N THR A 157 -18.12 11.27 3.89
CA THR A 157 -16.71 11.55 4.23
C THR A 157 -15.74 10.89 3.25
N LEU A 158 -15.96 9.62 2.87
CA LEU A 158 -15.12 8.94 1.89
C LEU A 158 -15.19 9.63 0.52
N ARG A 159 -16.40 9.99 0.07
CA ARG A 159 -16.61 10.79 -1.15
C ARG A 159 -15.86 12.11 -1.14
N ASP A 160 -15.92 12.82 -0.01
CA ASP A 160 -15.23 14.10 0.17
C ASP A 160 -13.68 13.94 0.12
N LEU A 161 -13.16 12.74 0.44
CA LEU A 161 -11.73 12.41 0.41
C LEU A 161 -11.25 11.84 -0.94
N GLU A 162 -12.15 11.44 -1.84
CA GLU A 162 -11.81 10.78 -3.13
C GLU A 162 -10.72 11.53 -3.91
N ARG A 163 -10.91 12.84 -4.09
CA ARG A 163 -9.96 13.68 -4.85
C ARG A 163 -8.58 13.69 -4.19
N GLY A 164 -8.53 13.85 -2.87
CA GLY A 164 -7.26 13.88 -2.13
C GLY A 164 -6.54 12.54 -2.18
N ALA A 165 -7.29 11.43 -2.07
CA ALA A 165 -6.76 10.09 -2.20
C ALA A 165 -6.20 9.80 -3.60
N PHE A 166 -6.90 10.25 -4.65
CA PHE A 166 -6.39 10.16 -6.01
C PHE A 166 -5.09 10.93 -6.18
N ILE A 167 -5.03 12.20 -5.74
CA ILE A 167 -3.83 13.04 -5.83
C ILE A 167 -2.64 12.38 -5.11
N ALA A 168 -2.87 11.85 -3.90
CA ALA A 168 -1.82 11.21 -3.10
C ALA A 168 -1.20 10.00 -3.81
N CYS A 169 -2.03 9.14 -4.40
CA CYS A 169 -1.60 7.96 -5.13
C CYS A 169 -0.99 8.33 -6.49
N ALA A 170 -1.62 9.23 -7.25
CA ALA A 170 -1.11 9.69 -8.55
C ALA A 170 0.26 10.36 -8.42
N ALA A 171 0.45 11.23 -7.41
CA ALA A 171 1.74 11.86 -7.14
C ALA A 171 2.82 10.84 -6.70
N TYR A 172 2.42 9.78 -5.99
CA TYR A 172 3.33 8.68 -5.62
C TYR A 172 3.85 7.94 -6.86
N ASN A 173 2.99 7.76 -7.86
CA ASN A 173 3.33 7.04 -9.09
C ASN A 173 3.85 7.96 -10.21
N LYS A 174 3.80 9.29 -10.04
CA LYS A 174 4.35 10.25 -10.99
C LYS A 174 5.88 10.26 -10.89
N ARG A 175 6.51 9.38 -11.67
CA ARG A 175 7.95 9.21 -11.70
C ARG A 175 8.57 10.11 -12.76
N THR A 176 9.69 10.70 -12.41
CA THR A 176 10.61 11.35 -13.35
C THR A 176 11.95 10.66 -13.24
N ARG A 177 12.63 10.43 -14.36
CA ARG A 177 14.00 9.92 -14.36
C ARG A 177 14.98 11.09 -14.15
N PRO A 178 15.75 11.13 -13.05
CA PRO A 178 16.77 12.15 -12.84
C PRO A 178 17.81 12.16 -13.96
N SER A 179 18.23 13.36 -14.37
CA SER A 179 19.27 13.52 -15.38
C SER A 179 20.66 13.43 -14.73
N PRO A 180 21.53 12.49 -15.15
CA PRO A 180 22.91 12.41 -14.66
C PRO A 180 23.79 13.63 -14.94
N LYS A 181 23.32 14.53 -15.82
CA LYS A 181 23.99 15.81 -16.08
C LYS A 181 23.70 16.84 -14.99
N LYS A 182 22.52 16.75 -14.35
CA LYS A 182 22.06 17.69 -13.33
C LYS A 182 22.37 17.17 -11.93
N PHE A 183 22.06 15.90 -11.65
CA PHE A 183 22.18 15.32 -10.31
C PHE A 183 23.37 14.37 -10.22
N LYS A 184 24.03 14.37 -9.06
CA LYS A 184 25.25 13.62 -8.76
C LYS A 184 25.17 12.80 -7.47
N ASP A 185 23.99 12.71 -6.88
CA ASP A 185 23.72 11.85 -5.72
C ASP A 185 24.04 10.38 -6.02
N ALA A 186 24.19 9.58 -4.97
CA ALA A 186 24.66 8.20 -5.08
C ALA A 186 23.73 7.30 -5.90
N LEU A 187 22.42 7.58 -5.95
CA LEU A 187 21.46 6.82 -6.74
C LEU A 187 21.52 7.23 -8.22
N THR A 188 21.57 8.53 -8.52
CA THR A 188 21.74 8.99 -9.90
C THR A 188 23.07 8.53 -10.49
N ALA A 189 24.19 8.82 -9.83
CA ALA A 189 25.51 8.40 -10.30
C ALA A 189 25.64 6.86 -10.30
N GLY A 190 25.24 6.24 -9.19
CA GLY A 190 25.42 4.82 -8.98
C GLY A 190 24.58 3.94 -9.91
N TRP A 191 23.27 4.20 -10.00
CA TRP A 191 22.32 3.29 -10.63
C TRP A 191 21.81 3.78 -11.99
N ILE A 192 21.71 5.09 -12.20
CA ILE A 192 21.31 5.63 -13.51
C ILE A 192 22.51 5.72 -14.46
N SER A 193 23.67 6.18 -13.96
CA SER A 193 24.92 6.21 -14.76
C SER A 193 25.71 4.90 -14.71
N GLY A 194 25.38 4.00 -13.78
CA GLY A 194 26.05 2.71 -13.64
C GLY A 194 27.44 2.80 -13.01
N GLU A 195 27.68 3.78 -12.14
CA GLU A 195 28.97 3.93 -11.44
C GLU A 195 29.05 3.07 -10.18
N HIS A 196 27.93 2.56 -9.67
CA HIS A 196 27.90 1.71 -8.48
C HIS A 196 28.48 0.31 -8.79
N PRO A 197 29.37 -0.26 -7.95
CA PRO A 197 29.99 -1.56 -8.22
C PRO A 197 28.97 -2.67 -8.47
N THR A 198 27.87 -2.70 -7.70
CA THR A 198 26.80 -3.67 -7.89
C THR A 198 26.00 -3.42 -9.16
N ALA A 199 25.78 -2.17 -9.57
CA ALA A 199 25.09 -1.85 -10.81
C ALA A 199 25.89 -2.32 -12.04
N GLN A 200 27.21 -2.08 -12.05
CA GLN A 200 28.12 -2.54 -13.10
C GLN A 200 28.10 -4.07 -13.25
N ARG A 201 28.05 -4.78 -12.12
CA ARG A 201 27.97 -6.24 -12.08
C ARG A 201 26.60 -6.76 -12.52
N LEU A 202 25.53 -6.20 -11.98
CA LEU A 202 24.20 -6.82 -12.04
C LEU A 202 23.37 -6.42 -13.25
N ILE A 203 23.35 -5.15 -13.68
CA ILE A 203 22.36 -4.71 -14.69
C ILE A 203 22.45 -5.55 -15.97
N ARG A 204 23.66 -5.69 -16.52
CA ARG A 204 23.88 -6.50 -17.73
C ARG A 204 23.72 -8.00 -17.46
N HIS A 205 24.16 -8.48 -16.30
CA HIS A 205 24.05 -9.90 -15.95
C HIS A 205 22.59 -10.32 -15.78
N ALA A 206 21.77 -9.51 -15.11
CA ALA A 206 20.36 -9.70 -14.88
C ALA A 206 19.57 -9.73 -16.20
N ASP A 207 19.79 -8.76 -17.10
CA ASP A 207 19.10 -8.73 -18.39
C ASP A 207 19.48 -9.96 -19.26
N THR A 208 20.78 -10.30 -19.31
CA THR A 208 21.25 -11.40 -20.18
C THR A 208 20.97 -12.80 -19.64
N GLN A 209 21.05 -13.02 -18.33
CA GLN A 209 20.91 -14.37 -17.73
C GLN A 209 19.51 -14.64 -17.18
N TYR A 210 18.79 -13.59 -16.76
CA TYR A 210 17.51 -13.71 -16.08
C TYR A 210 16.37 -12.99 -16.82
N GLY A 211 16.67 -12.23 -17.88
CA GLY A 211 15.66 -11.42 -18.58
C GLY A 211 15.04 -10.36 -17.67
N VAL A 212 15.82 -9.82 -16.73
CA VAL A 212 15.36 -8.82 -15.75
C VAL A 212 15.86 -7.44 -16.12
N GLY A 213 14.92 -6.51 -16.33
CA GLY A 213 15.19 -5.08 -16.48
C GLY A 213 15.11 -4.34 -15.15
N LEU A 214 15.83 -3.22 -15.05
CA LEU A 214 15.77 -2.27 -13.94
C LEU A 214 15.49 -0.87 -14.50
N GLU A 215 14.50 -0.19 -13.93
CA GLU A 215 14.29 1.25 -14.09
C GLU A 215 14.38 1.96 -12.74
N VAL A 216 15.07 3.10 -12.72
CA VAL A 216 15.19 3.94 -11.52
C VAL A 216 14.62 5.32 -11.80
N GLY A 217 13.69 5.75 -10.96
CA GLY A 217 13.04 7.06 -11.03
C GLY A 217 12.83 7.66 -9.66
N VAL A 218 12.35 8.90 -9.64
CA VAL A 218 11.99 9.61 -8.41
C VAL A 218 10.58 10.18 -8.54
N SER A 219 9.79 10.11 -7.46
CA SER A 219 8.50 10.78 -7.34
C SER A 219 8.56 11.88 -6.27
N ARG A 220 7.60 12.81 -6.32
CA ARG A 220 7.51 13.96 -5.40
C ARG A 220 6.14 14.00 -4.74
N ARG A 221 6.10 14.19 -3.43
CA ARG A 221 4.87 14.45 -2.67
C ARG A 221 4.31 15.85 -2.98
N PRO A 222 2.99 16.04 -3.02
CA PRO A 222 2.39 17.33 -3.42
C PRO A 222 2.80 18.54 -2.57
N TRP A 223 3.08 18.36 -1.28
CA TRP A 223 3.51 19.42 -0.37
C TRP A 223 5.00 19.80 -0.50
N ALA A 224 5.81 18.97 -1.17
CA ALA A 224 7.25 19.17 -1.29
C ALA A 224 7.60 20.03 -2.51
N SER A 225 8.69 20.77 -2.46
CA SER A 225 9.25 21.45 -3.64
C SER A 225 10.23 20.53 -4.37
N TRP A 226 10.46 20.77 -5.67
CA TRP A 226 11.53 20.07 -6.38
C TRP A 226 12.88 20.71 -6.02
N PRO A 227 13.82 19.98 -5.40
CA PRO A 227 15.08 20.55 -4.95
C PRO A 227 16.10 20.63 -6.09
N ASP A 228 17.15 21.41 -5.88
CA ASP A 228 18.32 21.44 -6.77
C ASP A 228 19.22 20.21 -6.60
N ASP A 229 19.16 19.58 -5.43
CA ASP A 229 19.83 18.34 -5.08
C ASP A 229 18.81 17.32 -4.54
N LEU A 230 18.91 16.06 -4.97
CA LEU A 230 18.02 14.98 -4.55
C LEU A 230 18.51 14.29 -3.27
N GLU A 231 19.74 14.56 -2.84
CA GLU A 231 20.31 14.00 -1.62
C GLU A 231 19.63 14.58 -0.36
N ASN A 232 19.20 13.70 0.55
CA ASN A 232 18.53 14.05 1.81
C ASN A 232 17.28 14.93 1.63
N ALA A 233 16.66 14.92 0.45
CA ALA A 233 15.52 15.77 0.14
C ALA A 233 14.25 15.27 0.83
N GLU A 234 13.49 16.17 1.46
CA GLU A 234 12.18 15.84 2.01
C GLU A 234 11.14 15.70 0.91
N GLY A 235 10.22 14.74 1.08
CA GLY A 235 9.06 14.62 0.21
C GLY A 235 9.35 14.00 -1.15
N LEU A 236 10.51 13.37 -1.36
CA LEU A 236 10.76 12.54 -2.54
C LEU A 236 10.90 11.06 -2.18
N PHE A 237 10.56 10.22 -3.14
CA PHE A 237 10.83 8.79 -3.08
C PHE A 237 11.61 8.35 -4.29
N TRP A 238 12.62 7.54 -4.07
CA TRP A 238 13.28 6.77 -5.11
C TRP A 238 12.49 5.50 -5.38
N HIS A 239 12.34 5.17 -6.66
CA HIS A 239 11.65 3.98 -7.14
C HIS A 239 12.66 3.14 -7.92
N ALA A 240 12.84 1.89 -7.51
CA ALA A 240 13.64 0.89 -8.22
C ALA A 240 12.70 -0.20 -8.71
N ASP A 241 12.39 -0.16 -10.00
CA ASP A 241 11.39 -0.98 -10.66
C ASP A 241 12.05 -2.12 -11.43
N PHE A 242 11.63 -3.35 -11.15
CA PHE A 242 12.16 -4.56 -11.74
C PHE A 242 11.09 -5.32 -12.52
N TYR A 243 11.40 -5.62 -13.78
CA TYR A 243 10.54 -6.39 -14.67
C TYR A 243 11.24 -7.66 -15.13
N SER A 244 10.64 -8.82 -14.90
CA SER A 244 11.10 -10.10 -15.45
C SER A 244 10.26 -10.51 -16.65
N ARG A 245 10.89 -11.04 -17.70
CA ARG A 245 10.16 -11.50 -18.90
C ARG A 245 9.47 -12.85 -18.72
N ASP A 246 10.10 -13.78 -18.01
CA ASP A 246 9.69 -15.20 -18.00
C ASP A 246 9.72 -15.85 -16.61
N ARG A 247 10.16 -15.13 -15.57
CA ARG A 247 10.29 -15.66 -14.21
C ARG A 247 9.40 -14.89 -13.26
N ALA A 248 8.63 -15.60 -12.49
CA ALA A 248 7.81 -14.98 -11.45
C ALA A 248 8.62 -14.89 -10.15
N VAL A 249 8.31 -13.86 -9.36
CA VAL A 249 8.99 -13.56 -8.11
C VAL A 249 8.27 -14.24 -6.95
N ASP A 250 9.02 -15.00 -6.16
CA ASP A 250 8.54 -15.50 -4.87
C ASP A 250 8.58 -14.37 -3.84
N VAL A 251 7.50 -13.58 -3.76
CA VAL A 251 7.43 -12.34 -2.95
C VAL A 251 7.75 -12.59 -1.48
N ARG A 252 7.29 -13.73 -0.92
CA ARG A 252 7.52 -14.08 0.49
C ARG A 252 8.99 -14.41 0.72
N HIS A 253 9.61 -15.16 -0.19
CA HIS A 253 11.04 -15.43 -0.10
C HIS A 253 11.86 -14.15 -0.24
N LEU A 254 11.55 -13.31 -1.23
CA LEU A 254 12.20 -12.02 -1.45
C LEU A 254 12.14 -11.14 -0.21
N TRP A 255 10.96 -10.98 0.38
CA TRP A 255 10.80 -10.20 1.59
C TRP A 255 11.65 -10.73 2.75
N ASN A 256 11.77 -12.05 2.87
CA ASN A 256 12.59 -12.71 3.90
C ASN A 256 14.10 -12.53 3.67
N GLU A 257 14.58 -12.56 2.43
CA GLU A 257 15.98 -12.33 2.09
C GLU A 257 16.44 -10.92 2.49
N ILE A 258 15.55 -9.92 2.36
CA ILE A 258 15.89 -8.53 2.68
C ILE A 258 15.59 -8.13 4.14
N ARG A 259 15.36 -9.10 5.05
CA ARG A 259 14.96 -8.83 6.44
C ARG A 259 15.82 -7.80 7.18
N GLY A 260 17.13 -7.76 6.91
CA GLY A 260 18.08 -6.86 7.57
C GLY A 260 17.96 -5.41 7.12
N ILE A 261 17.36 -5.16 5.95
CA ILE A 261 17.25 -3.84 5.30
C ILE A 261 15.80 -3.37 5.14
N ARG A 262 14.80 -4.17 5.54
CA ARG A 262 13.38 -3.80 5.52
C ARG A 262 13.06 -2.43 6.15
N PRO A 263 13.72 -1.98 7.24
CA PRO A 263 13.44 -0.65 7.78
C PRO A 263 13.68 0.50 6.78
N LEU A 264 14.60 0.32 5.83
CA LEU A 264 14.96 1.32 4.82
C LEU A 264 14.02 1.28 3.60
N VAL A 265 13.28 0.18 3.42
CA VAL A 265 12.26 0.06 2.37
C VAL A 265 10.97 0.74 2.83
N VAL A 266 10.44 1.64 2.00
CA VAL A 266 9.13 2.28 2.21
C VAL A 266 8.03 1.31 1.80
N HIS A 267 8.00 0.91 0.54
CA HIS A 267 7.12 -0.15 0.05
C HIS A 267 7.86 -1.13 -0.85
N MET A 268 7.32 -2.35 -0.90
CA MET A 268 7.54 -3.28 -2.01
C MET A 268 6.23 -3.41 -2.78
N LEU A 269 6.14 -2.75 -3.94
CA LEU A 269 4.95 -2.78 -4.79
C LEU A 269 5.05 -3.98 -5.73
N VAL A 270 3.96 -4.73 -5.84
CA VAL A 270 3.91 -5.94 -6.67
C VAL A 270 2.63 -5.92 -7.49
N SER A 271 2.69 -5.37 -8.70
CA SER A 271 1.48 -5.23 -9.55
C SER A 271 1.08 -6.53 -10.24
N HIS A 272 2.07 -7.39 -10.54
CA HIS A 272 1.89 -8.72 -11.12
C HIS A 272 3.07 -9.64 -10.72
N PRO A 273 2.96 -10.97 -10.89
CA PRO A 273 4.02 -11.91 -10.46
C PRO A 273 5.40 -11.71 -11.08
N HIS A 274 5.52 -10.91 -12.13
CA HIS A 274 6.77 -10.65 -12.85
C HIS A 274 7.29 -9.21 -12.67
N HIS A 275 6.67 -8.45 -11.75
CA HIS A 275 7.02 -7.08 -11.44
C HIS A 275 7.18 -6.91 -9.94
N VAL A 276 8.29 -6.29 -9.55
CA VAL A 276 8.51 -5.84 -8.19
C VAL A 276 9.15 -4.48 -8.24
N GLU A 277 8.68 -3.59 -7.38
CA GLU A 277 9.27 -2.28 -7.21
C GLU A 277 9.57 -2.04 -5.74
N PHE A 278 10.77 -1.53 -5.46
CA PHE A 278 11.14 -1.05 -4.15
C PHE A 278 11.15 0.46 -4.12
N THR A 279 10.58 1.03 -3.07
CA THR A 279 10.62 2.47 -2.83
C THR A 279 11.44 2.82 -1.60
N PHE A 280 12.20 3.91 -1.70
CA PHE A 280 13.11 4.39 -0.66
C PHE A 280 12.91 5.88 -0.43
N SER A 281 13.02 6.36 0.80
CA SER A 281 12.95 7.79 1.07
C SER A 281 14.24 8.47 0.64
N SER A 282 14.14 9.63 -0.01
CA SER A 282 15.33 10.45 -0.30
C SER A 282 15.92 11.13 0.94
N VAL A 283 15.20 11.16 2.06
CA VAL A 283 15.68 11.68 3.36
C VAL A 283 16.70 10.74 4.00
N ASP A 284 16.66 9.45 3.64
CA ASP A 284 17.64 8.47 4.10
C ASP A 284 19.00 8.71 3.41
N ASP A 285 20.08 8.25 4.06
CA ASP A 285 21.44 8.37 3.53
C ASP A 285 21.53 7.83 2.09
N SER A 286 21.95 8.69 1.16
CA SER A 286 21.92 8.37 -0.28
C SER A 286 22.83 7.20 -0.63
N ALA A 287 24.03 7.14 -0.03
CA ALA A 287 24.99 6.07 -0.26
C ALA A 287 24.46 4.73 0.29
N GLY A 288 23.99 4.72 1.54
CA GLY A 288 23.35 3.55 2.14
C GLY A 288 22.13 3.08 1.36
N THR A 289 21.32 4.00 0.83
CA THR A 289 20.16 3.65 -0.01
C THR A 289 20.59 3.01 -1.34
N ALA A 290 21.67 3.51 -1.96
CA ALA A 290 22.24 2.90 -3.16
C ALA A 290 22.76 1.47 -2.91
N ASP A 291 23.37 1.22 -1.75
CA ASP A 291 23.79 -0.13 -1.33
C ASP A 291 22.60 -1.05 -1.10
N VAL A 292 21.56 -0.55 -0.43
CA VAL A 292 20.29 -1.26 -0.16
C VAL A 292 19.60 -1.67 -1.46
N LEU A 293 19.56 -0.80 -2.47
CA LEU A 293 19.04 -1.15 -3.80
C LEU A 293 19.83 -2.34 -4.38
N GLY A 294 21.16 -2.34 -4.23
CA GLY A 294 22.00 -3.46 -4.64
C GLY A 294 21.64 -4.77 -3.95
N ALA A 295 21.44 -4.74 -2.64
CA ALA A 295 21.02 -5.90 -1.85
C ALA A 295 19.61 -6.40 -2.25
N CYS A 296 18.67 -5.48 -2.50
CA CYS A 296 17.34 -5.82 -3.03
C CYS A 296 17.43 -6.47 -4.41
N PHE A 297 18.32 -5.98 -5.29
CA PHE A 297 18.50 -6.55 -6.63
C PHE A 297 19.09 -7.96 -6.57
N ASP A 298 20.14 -8.19 -5.78
CA ASP A 298 20.68 -9.55 -5.59
C ASP A 298 19.58 -10.49 -5.02
N ALA A 299 18.87 -10.06 -3.97
CA ALA A 299 17.79 -10.85 -3.35
C ALA A 299 16.65 -11.17 -4.33
N LEU A 300 16.28 -10.22 -5.19
CA LEU A 300 15.30 -10.42 -6.25
C LEU A 300 15.74 -11.56 -7.17
N LEU A 301 16.98 -11.54 -7.66
CA LEU A 301 17.48 -12.57 -8.58
C LEU A 301 17.46 -13.97 -7.94
N TYR A 302 17.75 -14.09 -6.64
CA TYR A 302 17.63 -15.36 -5.90
C TYR A 302 16.17 -15.80 -5.70
N SER A 303 15.23 -14.87 -5.76
CA SER A 303 13.81 -15.11 -5.54
C SER A 303 13.03 -15.40 -6.84
N LEU A 304 13.70 -15.35 -7.99
CA LEU A 304 13.10 -15.71 -9.27
C LEU A 304 12.90 -17.21 -9.37
N ARG A 305 11.73 -17.61 -9.88
CA ARG A 305 11.37 -19.01 -10.12
C ARG A 305 11.01 -19.21 -11.59
N HIS A 306 11.49 -20.32 -12.17
CA HIS A 306 11.10 -20.73 -13.52
C HIS A 306 9.75 -21.44 -13.52
N GLY A 307 8.88 -21.06 -14.44
CA GLY A 307 7.60 -21.71 -14.70
C GLY A 307 6.55 -21.51 -13.60
N SER A 308 5.40 -22.15 -13.81
CA SER A 308 4.17 -22.07 -13.01
C SER A 308 4.27 -22.40 -11.52
N ARG A 309 5.42 -22.89 -11.08
CA ARG A 309 5.69 -23.24 -9.67
C ARG A 309 5.98 -22.03 -8.79
N ALA A 310 6.16 -20.86 -9.37
CA ALA A 310 6.16 -19.61 -8.62
C ALA A 310 4.74 -19.36 -8.08
N GLN A 311 4.42 -19.84 -6.89
CA GLN A 311 3.18 -19.51 -6.16
C GLN A 311 1.85 -19.67 -6.95
N GLY A 312 1.68 -20.75 -7.72
CA GLY A 312 0.38 -21.08 -8.33
C GLY A 312 0.05 -20.31 -9.62
N THR A 313 1.05 -19.77 -10.32
CA THR A 313 0.90 -19.03 -11.58
C THR A 313 0.65 -19.92 -12.81
N ALA A 314 0.30 -21.19 -12.61
CA ALA A 314 0.14 -22.17 -13.70
C ALA A 314 -0.92 -21.77 -14.72
N ASP A 315 -1.96 -21.12 -14.25
CA ASP A 315 -3.02 -20.53 -15.04
C ASP A 315 -3.40 -19.25 -14.29
N LEU A 316 -2.80 -18.10 -14.63
CA LEU A 316 -3.23 -16.79 -14.11
C LEU A 316 -4.56 -16.40 -14.74
N ASP A 317 -5.58 -17.24 -14.56
CA ASP A 317 -6.95 -16.80 -14.67
C ASP A 317 -7.27 -15.83 -13.51
N ASP A 318 -8.47 -15.24 -13.55
CA ASP A 318 -8.89 -14.24 -12.58
C ASP A 318 -8.86 -14.78 -11.13
N GLN A 319 -9.10 -16.08 -10.95
CA GLN A 319 -9.08 -16.72 -9.63
C GLN A 319 -7.65 -16.92 -9.13
N GLY A 320 -6.76 -17.47 -9.96
CA GLY A 320 -5.35 -17.65 -9.63
C GLY A 320 -4.65 -16.33 -9.29
N PHE A 321 -4.99 -15.26 -10.01
CA PHE A 321 -4.51 -13.91 -9.69
C PHE A 321 -5.05 -13.40 -8.36
N ALA A 322 -6.34 -13.57 -8.07
CA ALA A 322 -6.94 -13.14 -6.80
C ALA A 322 -6.34 -13.87 -5.59
N GLU A 323 -6.11 -15.19 -5.70
CA GLU A 323 -5.46 -15.94 -4.63
C GLU A 323 -4.01 -15.53 -4.42
N TRP A 324 -3.26 -15.31 -5.51
CA TRP A 324 -1.89 -14.78 -5.43
C TRP A 324 -1.86 -13.40 -4.76
N LYS A 325 -2.83 -12.54 -5.09
CA LYS A 325 -3.01 -11.21 -4.50
C LYS A 325 -3.22 -11.31 -2.99
N ILE A 326 -4.21 -12.10 -2.54
CA ILE A 326 -4.51 -12.31 -1.11
C ILE A 326 -3.28 -12.83 -0.36
N ARG A 327 -2.56 -13.81 -0.93
CA ARG A 327 -1.34 -14.33 -0.33
C ARG A 327 -0.25 -13.28 -0.22
N THR A 328 -0.13 -12.39 -1.20
CA THR A 328 0.87 -11.32 -1.25
C THR A 328 0.57 -10.25 -0.21
N ASP A 329 -0.68 -9.76 -0.16
CA ASP A 329 -1.11 -8.75 0.81
C ASP A 329 -1.04 -9.25 2.27
N SER A 330 -1.05 -10.57 2.48
CA SER A 330 -0.91 -11.18 3.81
C SER A 330 0.53 -11.22 4.37
N ILE A 331 1.55 -10.79 3.61
CA ILE A 331 2.95 -10.97 4.01
C ILE A 331 3.39 -9.91 5.03
N ASP A 332 3.20 -8.63 4.71
CA ASP A 332 3.67 -7.49 5.49
C ASP A 332 2.94 -6.22 5.03
N TYR A 333 2.63 -5.31 5.94
CA TYR A 333 1.93 -4.06 5.61
C TYR A 333 2.67 -3.15 4.61
N ARG A 334 3.98 -3.33 4.40
CA ARG A 334 4.78 -2.60 3.39
C ARG A 334 4.68 -3.19 2.00
N ILE A 335 4.08 -4.37 1.87
CA ILE A 335 3.90 -5.07 0.60
C ILE A 335 2.52 -4.72 0.09
N MET A 336 2.47 -4.07 -1.08
CA MET A 336 1.23 -3.61 -1.66
C MET A 336 1.07 -4.24 -3.04
N SER A 337 0.02 -5.03 -3.23
CA SER A 337 -0.36 -5.51 -4.56
C SER A 337 -1.63 -4.81 -5.03
N SER A 338 -1.69 -4.45 -6.32
CA SER A 338 -2.87 -3.86 -6.99
C SER A 338 -3.62 -2.79 -6.16
N SER A 339 -2.88 -1.98 -5.40
CA SER A 339 -3.42 -0.90 -4.57
C SER A 339 -3.32 0.43 -5.30
N GLY A 340 -4.00 1.46 -4.77
CA GLY A 340 -3.90 2.83 -5.26
C GLY A 340 -2.45 3.29 -5.47
N TRP A 341 -1.58 2.95 -4.53
CA TRP A 341 -0.15 3.25 -4.53
C TRP A 341 0.66 2.58 -5.63
N SER A 342 0.10 1.58 -6.33
CA SER A 342 0.80 0.84 -7.40
C SER A 342 0.22 1.03 -8.79
N ILE A 343 -1.05 1.45 -8.91
CA ILE A 343 -1.76 1.46 -10.20
C ILE A 343 -2.27 2.84 -10.62
N VAL A 344 -2.41 3.79 -9.70
CA VAL A 344 -3.06 5.08 -9.99
C VAL A 344 -2.03 6.06 -10.51
N SER A 345 -2.21 6.49 -11.75
CA SER A 345 -1.43 7.53 -12.42
C SER A 345 -2.29 8.77 -12.69
N GLU A 346 -1.64 9.88 -13.09
CA GLU A 346 -2.36 11.11 -13.49
C GLU A 346 -3.32 10.89 -14.66
N ASP A 347 -3.03 9.91 -15.52
CA ASP A 347 -3.81 9.55 -16.71
C ASP A 347 -4.87 8.47 -16.41
N THR A 348 -5.06 8.09 -15.14
CA THR A 348 -6.05 7.08 -14.77
C THR A 348 -7.46 7.69 -14.84
N ILE A 349 -8.19 7.35 -15.92
CA ILE A 349 -9.56 7.86 -16.19
C ILE A 349 -10.61 6.85 -15.70
N PRO A 350 -11.77 7.36 -15.26
CA PRO A 350 -12.06 7.68 -13.88
C PRO A 350 -12.18 6.41 -13.02
N ILE A 351 -11.52 6.41 -11.87
CA ILE A 351 -11.71 5.39 -10.84
C ILE A 351 -12.21 6.04 -9.55
N SER A 352 -12.92 5.26 -8.73
CA SER A 352 -13.27 5.65 -7.36
C SER A 352 -12.30 4.92 -6.44
N MET A 353 -11.55 5.67 -5.63
CA MET A 353 -10.60 5.13 -4.67
C MET A 353 -11.31 4.40 -3.54
N PHE A 354 -12.52 4.85 -3.18
CA PHE A 354 -13.30 4.26 -2.09
C PHE A 354 -14.54 3.49 -2.56
N GLY A 355 -15.01 3.67 -3.78
CA GLY A 355 -16.30 3.11 -4.23
C GLY A 355 -17.50 3.71 -3.48
N ALA A 356 -17.39 4.95 -3.00
CA ALA A 356 -18.44 5.65 -2.25
C ALA A 356 -19.32 6.55 -3.14
N GLY A 357 -19.06 6.57 -4.45
CA GLY A 357 -19.61 7.55 -5.39
C GLY A 357 -18.92 8.90 -5.19
N GLY A 358 -18.56 9.58 -6.29
CA GLY A 358 -17.57 10.66 -6.28
C GLY A 358 -16.42 10.23 -7.18
N GLN A 359 -16.58 10.43 -8.48
CA GLN A 359 -15.50 10.20 -9.43
C GLN A 359 -14.63 11.46 -9.49
N VAL A 360 -13.33 11.27 -9.70
CA VAL A 360 -12.48 12.37 -10.15
C VAL A 360 -12.80 12.57 -11.64
N GLU A 361 -13.79 13.41 -11.92
CA GLU A 361 -14.24 13.71 -13.30
C GLU A 361 -13.33 14.73 -14.00
N ILE A 362 -12.55 15.48 -13.23
CA ILE A 362 -11.68 16.56 -13.71
C ILE A 362 -10.29 16.35 -13.12
N HIS A 363 -9.29 16.27 -13.99
CA HIS A 363 -7.89 16.16 -13.57
C HIS A 363 -7.52 17.34 -12.65
N PRO A 364 -6.73 17.11 -11.59
CA PRO A 364 -6.15 18.21 -10.83
C PRO A 364 -5.26 19.05 -11.75
N ASP A 365 -5.47 20.36 -11.80
CA ASP A 365 -4.50 21.31 -12.34
C ASP A 365 -3.31 21.32 -11.35
N TRP A 366 -2.24 20.61 -11.69
CA TRP A 366 -1.05 20.43 -10.83
C TRP A 366 -0.22 21.70 -10.68
#